data_AF-A0A519UPT9-F1
#
_entry.id   AF-A0A519UPT9-F1
#
_cell.length_a   1.000
_cell.length_b   1.000
_cell.length_c   1.000
_cell.angle_alpha   90.00
_cell.angle_beta   90.00
_cell.angle_gamma   90.00
#
_symmetry.space_group_name_H-M   'P 1'
#
loop_
_entity.id
_entity.type
_entity.pdbx_description
1 polymer ?
#
loop_
_entity_poly.entity_id
_entity_poly.type
_entity_poly.pdbx_seq_one_letter_code
_entity_poly.pdbx_strand_id
1 'polypeptide(L)' 'MEVKLRSSQNFGNPESFVNFKKQQMMYKAAQVFLLQQREKCEIRFDIIALLDIKPTVLMKHIEGAF' A
#
# COMPACT_ATOMS: atom_id res chain seq x y z
N MET A 1 -4.50 -3.90 3.50
CA MET A 1 -4.20 -4.20 2.09
C MET A 1 -5.07 -3.31 1.21
N GLU A 2 -4.48 -2.36 0.48
CA GLU A 2 -5.18 -1.58 -0.56
C GLU A 2 -4.76 -2.14 -1.93
N VAL A 3 -5.71 -2.47 -2.80
CA VAL A 3 -5.45 -3.05 -4.13
C VAL A 3 -5.96 -2.08 -5.20
N LYS A 4 -5.08 -1.65 -6.11
CA LYS A 4 -5.44 -0.81 -7.25
C LYS A 4 -4.88 -1.41 -8.55
N LEU A 5 -5.77 -1.60 -9.52
CA LEU A 5 -5.49 -2.10 -10.87
C LEU A 5 -5.50 -0.93 -11.86
N ARG A 6 -4.45 -0.75 -12.67
CA ARG A 6 -4.43 0.20 -13.81
C ARG A 6 -3.59 -0.31 -14.98
N SER A 7 -3.96 0.16 -16.18
CA SER A 7 -3.54 -0.34 -17.50
C SER A 7 -2.54 0.56 -18.25
N SER A 8 -1.77 1.42 -17.58
CA SER A 8 -0.82 2.33 -18.26
C SER A 8 0.57 2.29 -17.63
N GLN A 9 1.58 2.10 -18.48
CA GLN A 9 3.00 1.88 -18.15
C GLN A 9 3.76 3.14 -17.69
N ASN A 10 3.19 4.33 -17.88
CA ASN A 10 3.80 5.53 -17.32
C ASN A 10 3.33 5.62 -15.89
N PHE A 11 4.23 5.56 -14.92
CA PHE A 11 4.31 6.46 -13.77
C PHE A 11 5.30 5.86 -12.74
N GLY A 12 6.02 6.76 -12.06
CA GLY A 12 7.16 6.48 -11.18
C GLY A 12 6.91 5.46 -10.06
N ASN A 13 7.93 5.23 -9.24
CA ASN A 13 7.98 4.16 -8.25
C ASN A 13 6.64 4.02 -7.48
N PRO A 14 6.12 2.79 -7.28
CA PRO A 14 4.82 2.55 -6.62
C PRO A 14 4.69 3.25 -5.26
N GLU A 15 5.81 3.43 -4.57
CA GLU A 15 5.97 4.17 -3.32
C GLU A 15 5.56 5.64 -3.45
N SER A 16 5.83 6.27 -4.61
CA SER A 16 5.47 7.66 -4.91
C SER A 16 3.96 7.91 -5.04
N PHE A 17 3.14 6.84 -5.16
CA PHE A 17 1.69 6.97 -5.23
C PHE A 17 1.02 7.10 -3.85
N VAL A 18 1.74 6.76 -2.78
CA VAL A 18 1.29 6.95 -1.40
C VAL A 18 1.90 8.23 -0.86
N ASN A 19 1.20 9.35 -1.11
CA ASN A 19 1.61 10.64 -0.58
C ASN A 19 1.52 10.68 0.96
N PHE A 20 2.23 11.62 1.58
CA PHE A 20 2.26 11.81 3.03
C PHE A 20 0.85 11.88 3.65
N LYS A 21 -0.11 12.53 2.97
CA LYS A 21 -1.50 12.63 3.44
C LYS A 21 -2.17 11.26 3.55
N LYS A 22 -1.97 10.36 2.57
CA LYS A 22 -2.50 8.99 2.60
C LYS A 22 -1.84 8.16 3.69
N GLN A 23 -0.52 8.28 3.88
CA GLN A 23 0.19 7.62 4.98
C GLN A 23 -0.40 8.02 6.33
N GLN A 24 -0.62 9.32 6.55
CA GLN A 24 -1.24 9.84 7.77
C GLN A 24 -2.67 9.32 8.01
N MET A 25 -3.47 9.19 6.96
CA MET A 25 -4.81 8.60 7.06
C MET A 25 -4.76 7.12 7.42
N MET A 26 -3.85 6.36 6.81
CA MET A 26 -3.65 4.93 7.11
C MET A 26 -3.14 4.73 8.54
N TYR A 27 -2.21 5.56 9.01
CA TYR A 27 -1.72 5.53 10.39
C TYR A 27 -2.86 5.75 11.39
N LYS A 28 -3.69 6.77 11.18
CA LYS A 28 -4.84 7.05 12.05
C LYS A 28 -5.85 5.89 12.07
N ALA A 29 -6.16 5.33 10.89
CA ALA A 29 -7.07 4.19 10.80
C ALA A 29 -6.51 2.96 11.52
N ALA A 30 -5.22 2.67 11.35
CA ALA A 30 -4.54 1.58 12.05
C ALA A 30 -4.49 1.81 13.57
N GLN A 31 -4.25 3.04 14.02
CA GLN A 31 -4.26 3.39 15.44
C GLN A 31 -5.64 3.16 16.06
N VAL A 32 -6.72 3.56 15.38
CA VAL A 32 -8.09 3.28 15.85
C VAL A 32 -8.37 1.78 15.88
N PHE A 33 -7.94 1.04 14.86
CA PHE A 33 -8.09 -0.41 14.80
C PHE A 33 -7.34 -1.10 15.96
N LEU A 34 -6.12 -0.68 16.27
CA LEU A 34 -5.36 -1.17 17.43
C LEU A 34 -5.99 -0.79 18.76
N LEU A 35 -6.62 0.38 18.88
CA LEU A 35 -7.31 0.72 20.14
C LEU A 35 -8.53 -0.18 20.38
N GLN A 36 -9.15 -0.70 19.32
CA GLN A 36 -10.24 -1.67 19.40
C GLN A 36 -9.75 -3.09 19.66
N GLN A 37 -8.62 -3.46 19.05
CA GLN A 37 -7.95 -4.75 19.25
C GLN A 37 -7.02 -4.67 20.47
N ARG A 38 -7.43 -5.23 21.62
CA ARG A 38 -6.65 -5.17 22.88
C ARG A 38 -5.26 -5.82 22.84
N GLU A 39 -4.85 -6.37 21.69
CA GLU A 39 -3.56 -7.02 21.51
C GLU A 39 -2.51 -6.05 20.95
N LYS A 40 -1.33 -6.08 21.57
CA LYS A 40 -0.17 -5.33 21.09
C LYS A 40 0.49 -6.13 19.96
N CYS A 41 0.17 -5.79 18.72
CA CYS A 41 0.79 -6.37 17.53
C CYS A 41 1.68 -5.33 16.85
N GLU A 42 2.78 -5.78 16.24
CA GLU A 42 3.55 -4.94 15.32
C GLU A 42 2.75 -4.74 14.02
N ILE A 43 2.69 -3.50 13.55
CA ILE A 43 2.01 -3.14 12.30
C ILE A 43 3.05 -2.76 11.26
N ARG A 44 2.84 -3.24 10.03
CA ARG A 44 3.61 -2.88 8.85
C ARG A 44 2.67 -2.50 7.72
N PHE A 45 3.00 -1.45 6.96
CA PHE A 45 2.25 -1.08 5.75
C PHE A 45 3.01 -1.55 4.51
N ASP A 46 2.46 -2.55 3.84
CA ASP A 46 3.01 -3.07 2.58
C ASP A 46 2.27 -2.46 1.38
N ILE A 47 2.98 -2.28 0.27
CA ILE A 47 2.41 -1.85 -1.01
C ILE A 47 2.50 -3.00 -2.00
N ILE A 48 1.36 -3.38 -2.59
CA ILE A 48 1.33 -4.30 -3.74
C ILE A 48 0.99 -3.48 -4.99
N ALA A 49 1.92 -3.44 -5.93
CA ALA A 49 1.75 -2.82 -7.23
C ALA A 49 1.49 -3.89 -8.28
N LEU A 50 0.42 -3.71 -9.04
CA LEU A 50 0.10 -4.52 -10.22
C LEU A 50 0.25 -3.63 -11.46
N LEU A 51 1.14 -4.01 -12.37
CA LEU A 51 1.36 -3.35 -13.65
C LEU A 51 0.85 -4.26 -14.76
N ASP A 52 -0.23 -3.86 -15.43
CA ASP A 52 -0.77 -4.60 -16.56
C ASP A 52 -0.02 -4.20 -17.85
N ILE A 53 0.95 -5.03 -18.26
CA ILE A 53 1.74 -4.90 -19.49
C ILE A 53 1.36 -6.04 -20.42
N LYS A 54 0.24 -5.92 -21.13
CA LYS A 54 -0.24 -7.00 -22.02
C LYS A 54 0.87 -7.59 -22.90
N PRO A 55 1.04 -8.92 -22.94
CA PRO A 55 0.18 -9.97 -22.37
C PRO A 55 0.45 -10.35 -20.89
N THR A 56 1.34 -9.63 -20.19
CA THR A 56 1.89 -9.97 -18.87
C THR A 56 1.43 -8.99 -17.78
N VAL A 57 0.97 -9.51 -16.65
CA VAL A 57 0.78 -8.70 -15.44
C VAL A 57 2.02 -8.83 -14.56
N LEU A 58 2.70 -7.71 -14.29
CA LEU A 58 3.80 -7.66 -13.34
C LEU A 58 3.26 -7.34 -11.95
N MET A 59 3.55 -8.20 -10.99
CA MET A 59 3.27 -7.97 -9.57
C MET A 59 4.56 -7.59 -8.87
N LYS A 60 4.56 -6.46 -8.15
CA LYS A 60 5.65 -6.06 -7.25
C LYS A 60 5.09 -5.83 -5.86
N HIS A 61 5.59 -6.59 -4.89
CA HIS A 61 5.29 -6.41 -3.47
C HIS A 61 6.46 -5.68 -2.81
N ILE A 62 6.15 -4.58 -2.15
CA ILE A 62 7.09 -3.76 -1.41
C ILE A 62 6.68 -3.89 0.05
N GLU A 63 7.48 -4.65 0.80
CA GLU A 63 7.28 -4.83 2.23
C GLU A 63 7.78 -3.62 3.01
N GLY A 64 7.06 -3.24 4.06
CA GLY A 64 7.49 -2.15 4.95
C GLY A 64 7.66 -0.82 4.22
N ALA A 65 6.71 -0.50 3.34
CA ALA A 65 6.79 0.70 2.53
C ALA A 65 6.76 1.98 3.35
N PHE A 66 6.13 1.97 4.53
CA PHE A 66 6.14 3.04 5.53
C PHE A 66 5.51 2.59 6.86
#